data_AF-A0A388P950-F1
#
_entry.id   AF-A0A388P950-F1
#
_cell.length_a   1.000
_cell.length_b   1.000
_cell.length_c   1.000
_cell.angle_alpha   90.00
_cell.angle_beta   90.00
_cell.angle_gamma   90.00
#
_symmetry.space_group_name_H-M   'P 1'
#
loop_
_entity.id
_entity.type
_entity.pdbx_description
1 polymer ?
#
loop_
_entity_poly.entity_id
_entity_poly.type
_entity_poly.pdbx_seq_one_letter_code
_entity_poly.pdbx_strand_id
1 'polypeptide(L)' 'MIFKIPQIIEFVTNVMTLLPGDVILTGTPAGIGAMPAGSTISVAIDGLGTLTNKVSSRVQ' A
#
# COMPACT_ATOMS: atom_id res chain seq x y z
N MET A 1 13.03 3.83 1.29
CA MET A 1 12.60 2.89 2.35
C MET A 1 13.59 2.96 3.49
N ILE A 2 13.13 2.93 4.74
CA ILE A 2 14.01 2.87 5.93
C ILE A 2 14.44 1.43 6.20
N PHE A 3 13.50 0.48 6.12
CA PHE A 3 13.75 -0.96 6.25
C PHE A 3 13.62 -1.65 4.90
N LYS A 4 14.49 -2.63 4.62
CA LYS A 4 14.42 -3.44 3.39
C LYS A 4 13.36 -4.54 3.50
N ILE A 5 12.89 -5.06 2.37
CA ILE A 5 11.85 -6.10 2.31
C ILE A 5 12.15 -7.32 3.22
N PRO A 6 13.36 -7.90 3.23
CA PRO A 6 13.64 -9.05 4.11
C PRO A 6 13.48 -8.73 5.60
N GLN A 7 13.85 -7.51 6.02
CA GLN A 7 13.71 -7.07 7.41
C GLN A 7 12.25 -6.89 7.82
N ILE A 8 11.41 -6.43 6.89
CA ILE A 8 9.96 -6.30 7.14
C ILE A 8 9.34 -7.69 7.31
N ILE A 9 9.69 -8.66 6.45
CA ILE A 9 9.18 -10.04 6.54
C ILE A 9 9.63 -10.69 7.86
N GLU A 10 10.90 -10.57 8.22
CA GLU A 10 11.44 -11.06 9.50
C GLU A 10 10.67 -10.49 10.69
N PHE A 11 10.48 -9.16 10.73
CA PHE A 11 9.79 -8.52 11.84
C PHE A 11 8.32 -9.00 11.96
N VAL A 12 7.58 -9.01 10.85
CA VAL A 12 6.17 -9.43 10.86
C VAL A 12 6.03 -10.89 11.30
N THR A 13 6.89 -11.78 10.79
CA THR A 13 6.86 -13.22 11.09
C THR A 13 7.24 -13.57 12.53
N ASN A 14 7.96 -12.70 13.24
CA ASN A 14 8.20 -12.84 14.68
C ASN A 14 6.95 -12.51 15.53
N VAL A 15 6.00 -11.76 14.98
CA VAL A 15 4.79 -11.32 15.70
C VAL A 15 3.57 -12.19 15.32
N MET A 16 3.45 -12.58 14.06
CA MET A 16 2.33 -13.37 13.55
C MET A 16 2.75 -14.32 12.43
N THR A 17 2.05 -15.45 12.31
CA THR A 17 2.21 -16.37 11.17
C THR A 17 1.64 -15.75 9.90
N LEU A 18 2.44 -15.74 8.82
CA LEU A 18 1.96 -15.41 7.48
C LEU A 18 1.42 -16.65 6.78
N LEU A 19 0.28 -16.52 6.11
CA LEU A 19 -0.37 -17.56 5.33
C LEU A 19 -0.31 -17.27 3.82
N PRO A 20 -0.49 -18.29 2.97
CA PRO A 20 -0.58 -18.08 1.53
C PRO A 20 -1.72 -17.10 1.18
N GLY A 21 -1.37 -16.02 0.50
CA GLY A 21 -2.31 -14.95 0.11
C GLY A 21 -2.22 -13.70 0.98
N ASP A 22 -1.48 -13.72 2.08
CA ASP A 22 -1.27 -12.52 2.91
C ASP A 22 -0.48 -11.45 2.16
N VAL A 23 -0.85 -10.18 2.38
CA VAL A 23 -0.26 -9.02 1.71
C VAL A 23 0.34 -8.07 2.75
N ILE A 24 1.62 -7.72 2.57
CA ILE A 24 2.32 -6.73 3.40
C ILE A 24 2.48 -5.43 2.64
N LEU A 25 1.99 -4.32 3.21
CA LEU A 25 2.21 -2.98 2.69
C LEU A 25 3.53 -2.41 3.24
N THR A 26 4.46 -2.04 2.36
CA THR A 26 5.87 -1.75 2.71
C THR A 26 6.14 -0.29 3.08
N GLY A 27 5.08 0.51 3.19
CA GLY A 27 5.11 1.93 3.53
C GLY A 27 4.92 2.85 2.32
N THR A 28 4.74 4.14 2.60
CA THR A 28 4.61 5.22 1.61
C THR A 28 5.75 6.22 1.76
N PRO A 29 6.26 6.82 0.67
CA PRO A 29 7.09 8.01 0.78
C PRO A 29 6.27 9.20 1.34
N ALA A 30 6.95 10.32 1.54
CA ALA A 30 6.31 11.59 1.87
C ALA A 30 5.38 12.06 0.73
N GLY A 31 4.47 13.00 1.05
CA GLY A 31 3.50 13.55 0.08
C GLY A 31 2.08 13.00 0.21
N ILE A 32 1.71 12.48 1.39
CA ILE A 32 0.33 12.12 1.70
C ILE A 32 -0.58 13.36 1.70
N GLY A 33 -1.80 13.23 1.17
CA GLY A 33 -2.75 14.32 1.03
C GLY A 33 -4.20 13.83 1.03
N ALA A 34 -5.14 14.78 1.09
CA ALA A 34 -6.56 14.47 1.05
C ALA A 34 -6.94 13.82 -0.29
N MET A 35 -7.93 12.92 -0.26
CA MET A 35 -8.52 12.30 -1.44
C MET A 35 -9.95 12.83 -1.62
N PRO A 36 -10.18 13.87 -2.43
CA PRO A 36 -11.49 14.46 -2.60
C PRO A 36 -12.49 13.47 -3.19
N ALA A 37 -13.75 13.56 -2.77
CA ALA A 37 -14.85 12.80 -3.35
C ALA A 37 -14.92 13.01 -4.87
N GLY A 38 -15.10 11.92 -5.62
CA GLY A 38 -15.16 11.94 -7.09
C GLY A 38 -13.81 11.98 -7.80
N SER A 39 -12.69 12.15 -7.07
CA SER A 39 -11.36 12.12 -7.66
C SER A 39 -10.96 10.73 -8.17
N THR A 40 -10.02 10.68 -9.11
CA THR A 40 -9.37 9.44 -9.55
C THR A 40 -7.94 9.46 -9.08
N ILE A 41 -7.54 8.41 -8.35
CA ILE A 41 -6.21 8.27 -7.77
C ILE A 41 -5.49 7.10 -8.44
N SER A 42 -4.28 7.35 -8.93
CA SER A 42 -3.43 6.35 -9.56
C SER A 42 -2.13 6.18 -8.79
N VAL A 43 -1.73 4.93 -8.56
CA VAL A 43 -0.45 4.56 -7.95
C VAL A 43 0.29 3.69 -8.97
N ALA A 44 1.52 4.07 -9.30
CA ALA A 44 2.35 3.37 -10.27
C ALA A 44 3.63 2.84 -9.62
N ILE A 45 4.01 1.62 -10.01
CA ILE A 45 5.29 1.01 -9.65
C ILE A 45 5.97 0.54 -10.93
N ASP A 46 7.18 1.01 -11.16
CA ASP A 46 7.99 0.65 -12.32
C ASP A 46 8.18 -0.87 -12.39
N GLY A 47 7.91 -1.44 -13.56
CA GLY A 47 8.01 -2.89 -13.80
C GLY A 47 6.84 -3.72 -13.27
N LEU A 48 5.85 -3.13 -12.58
CA LEU A 48 4.66 -3.83 -12.11
C LEU A 48 3.37 -3.32 -12.78
N GLY A 49 3.19 -2.00 -12.84
CA GLY A 49 2.02 -1.39 -13.48
C GLY A 49 1.42 -0.24 -12.68
N THR A 50 0.19 0.13 -13.04
CA THR A 50 -0.55 1.22 -12.40
C THR A 50 -1.89 0.71 -11.87
N LEU A 51 -2.15 0.98 -10.59
CA LEU A 51 -3.44 0.77 -9.95
C LEU A 51 -4.19 2.10 -9.90
N THR A 52 -5.37 2.16 -10.53
CA THR A 52 -6.21 3.36 -10.56
C THR A 52 -7.56 3.08 -9.91
N ASN A 53 -7.96 3.94 -8.96
CA ASN A 53 -9.23 3.85 -8.26
C ASN A 53 -9.98 5.18 -8.32
N LYS A 54 -11.31 5.12 -8.46
CA LYS A 54 -12.18 6.29 -8.36
C LYS A 54 -12.73 6.41 -6.94
N VAL A 55 -12.50 7.55 -6.31
CA VAL A 55 -12.98 7.88 -4.97
C VAL A 55 -14.48 8.15 -5.06
N SER A 56 -15.29 7.31 -4.40
CA SER A 56 -16.73 7.52 -4.37
C SER A 56 -17.10 8.71 -3.47
N SER A 57 -18.21 9.38 -3.74
CA SER A 57 -18.77 10.40 -2.85
C SER A 57 -19.52 9.81 -1.65
N ARG A 58 -19.63 8.48 -1.56
CA ARG A 58 -20.30 7.80 -0.47
C ARG A 58 -19.37 7.73 0.73
N VAL A 59 -19.69 8.47 1.78
CA VAL A 59 -19.17 8.21 3.12
C VAL A 59 -19.99 7.04 3.65
N GLN A 60 -19.36 5.88 3.79
CA GLN A 60 -20.00 4.69 4.35
C GLN A 60 -19.80 4.66 5.86
#